data_AF-A0A024P9I8-F1
#
_entry.id   AF-A0A024P9I8-F1
#
_cell.length_a   1.000
_cell.length_b   1.000
_cell.length_c   1.000
_cell.angle_alpha   90.00
_cell.angle_beta   90.00
_cell.angle_gamma   90.00
#
_symmetry.space_group_name_H-M   'P 1'
#
loop_
_entity.id
_entity.type
_entity.pdbx_description
1 polymer ?
#
loop_
_entity_poly.entity_id
_entity_poly.type
_entity_poly.pdbx_seq_one_letter_code
_entity_poly.pdbx_strand_id
1 'polypeptide(L)' 'MEYALLFGILLTLLPLATIRKIKGENWFQRVLHIGCLLVGMILLLGFAIQFTDFIGEY' A
#
# COMPACT_ATOMS: atom_id res chain seq x y z
N MET A 1 1.97 -16.47 -1.32
CA MET A 1 0.97 -15.58 -1.92
C MET A 1 0.21 -14.79 -0.84
N GLU A 2 -0.37 -15.46 0.16
CA GLU A 2 -1.20 -14.84 1.21
C GLU A 2 -0.49 -13.79 2.07
N TYR A 3 0.77 -14.03 2.48
CA TYR A 3 1.52 -13.08 3.31
C TYR A 3 1.81 -11.76 2.60
N ALA A 4 2.01 -11.76 1.28
CA ALA A 4 2.31 -10.54 0.51
C ALA A 4 1.05 -9.67 0.33
N LEU A 5 -0.13 -10.28 0.18
CA LEU A 5 -1.42 -9.60 0.09
C LEU A 5 -1.76 -8.91 1.41
N LEU A 6 -1.63 -9.65 2.51
CA LEU A 6 -1.76 -9.11 3.87
C LEU A 6 -0.78 -7.96 4.10
N PHE A 7 0.46 -8.10 3.64
CA PHE A 7 1.47 -7.05 3.77
C PHE A 7 1.10 -5.79 2.97
N GLY A 8 0.66 -5.92 1.72
CA GLY A 8 0.23 -4.78 0.88
C GLY A 8 -1.01 -4.05 1.43
N ILE A 9 -1.96 -4.79 1.99
CA ILE A 9 -3.13 -4.23 2.68
C ILE A 9 -2.69 -3.48 3.95
N LEU A 10 -1.80 -4.07 4.76
CA LEU A 10 -1.29 -3.43 5.97
C LEU A 10 -0.53 -2.14 5.63
N LEU A 11 0.31 -2.20 4.59
CA LEU A 11 1.10 -1.08 4.10
C LEU A 11 0.26 0.06 3.50
N THR A 12 -1.00 -0.19 3.12
CA THR A 12 -1.92 0.86 2.66
C THR A 12 -2.83 1.38 3.76
N LEU A 13 -3.28 0.52 4.69
CA LEU A 13 -4.08 0.93 5.85
C LEU A 13 -3.29 1.80 6.83
N LEU A 14 -2.02 1.48 7.08
CA LEU A 14 -1.15 2.27 7.97
C LEU A 14 -1.04 3.73 7.52
N PRO A 15 -0.60 4.03 6.27
CA PRO A 15 -0.55 5.37 5.72
C PRO A 15 -1.92 6.07 5.71
N LEU A 16 -2.99 5.34 5.43
CA LEU A 16 -4.35 5.89 5.36
C LEU A 16 -4.87 6.31 6.74
N ALA A 17 -4.58 5.52 7.79
CA ALA A 17 -4.92 5.85 9.17
C ALA A 17 -4.10 7.05 9.68
N THR A 18 -2.83 7.13 9.31
CA THR A 18 -1.95 8.26 9.66
C THR A 18 -2.25 9.52 8.85
N ILE A 19 -2.82 9.41 7.64
CA ILE A 19 -3.18 10.57 6.80
C ILE A 19 -4.15 11.53 7.51
N ARG A 20 -5.02 11.00 8.37
CA ARG A 20 -5.94 11.79 9.20
C ARG A 20 -5.24 12.61 10.29
N LYS A 21 -4.01 12.26 10.67
CA LYS A 21 -3.20 12.97 11.67
C LYS A 21 -2.25 14.02 11.07
N ILE A 22 -2.22 14.20 9.74
CA ILE A 22 -1.26 15.07 9.01
C ILE A 22 -1.40 16.58 9.30
N LYS A 23 -2.39 17.02 10.09
CA LYS A 23 -2.69 18.45 10.30
C LYS A 23 -1.59 19.28 11.01
N GLY A 24 -0.44 18.68 11.35
CA GLY A 24 0.73 19.39 11.88
C GLY A 24 2.07 18.71 11.56
N GLU A 25 2.14 17.87 10.53
CA GLU A 25 3.32 17.04 10.26
C GLU A 25 4.45 17.79 9.53
N ASN A 26 5.69 17.48 9.91
CA ASN A 26 6.88 18.07 9.31
C ASN A 26 7.05 17.59 7.85
N TRP A 27 7.63 18.42 6.97
CA TRP A 27 7.72 18.12 5.53
C TRP A 27 8.37 16.75 5.23
N PHE A 28 9.34 16.33 6.04
CA PHE A 28 9.99 15.01 5.93
C PHE A 28 9.05 13.83 6.23
N GLN A 29 8.18 13.95 7.25
CA GLN A 29 7.24 12.89 7.61
C GLN A 29 6.15 12.75 6.54
N ARG A 30 5.72 13.88 5.95
CA ARG A 30 4.80 13.90 4.83
C ARG A 30 5.36 13.18 3.60
N VAL A 31 6.64 13.38 3.28
CA VAL A 31 7.30 12.68 2.17
C VAL A 31 7.40 11.18 2.44
N LEU A 32 7.76 10.77 3.66
CA LEU A 32 7.80 9.35 4.05
C LEU A 32 6.41 8.70 3.97
N HIS A 33 5.36 9.39 4.41
CA HIS A 33 3.99 8.89 4.32
C HIS A 33 3.53 8.71 2.88
N ILE A 34 3.75 9.72 2.03
CA ILE A 34 3.42 9.64 0.61
C ILE A 34 4.21 8.52 -0.06
N GLY A 35 5.51 8.39 0.24
CA GLY A 35 6.36 7.31 -0.27
C GLY A 35 5.85 5.92 0.14
N CYS A 36 5.48 5.74 1.41
CA CYS A 36 4.91 4.49 1.90
C CYS A 36 3.59 4.14 1.21
N LEU A 37 2.74 5.15 0.97
CA LEU A 37 1.47 5.00 0.27
C LEU A 37 1.67 4.61 -1.21
N LEU A 38 2.69 5.20 -1.86
CA LEU A 38 3.08 4.88 -3.24
C LEU A 38 3.61 3.45 -3.36
N VAL A 39 4.48 3.01 -2.44
CA VAL A 39 4.99 1.64 -2.38
C VAL A 39 3.86 0.65 -2.14
N GLY A 40 2.94 0.94 -1.22
CA GLY A 40 1.74 0.14 -0.98
C GLY A 40 0.88 0.00 -2.24
N MET A 41 0.72 1.07 -3.02
CA MET A 41 -0.05 1.03 -4.27
C MET A 41 0.63 0.18 -5.35
N ILE A 42 1.96 0.24 -5.49
CA ILE A 42 2.73 -0.59 -6.42
C ILE A 42 2.60 -2.08 -6.06
N LEU A 43 2.71 -2.42 -4.77
CA LEU A 43 2.53 -3.78 -4.28
C LEU A 43 1.12 -4.31 -4.58
N LEU A 44 0.09 -3.49 -4.39
CA LEU A 44 -1.30 -3.83 -4.73
C LEU A 44 -1.49 -4.10 -6.23
N LEU A 45 -0.92 -3.25 -7.08
CA LEU A 45 -0.97 -3.41 -8.55
C LEU A 45 -0.28 -4.70 -9.00
N GLY A 46 0.92 -4.98 -8.49
CA GLY A 46 1.63 -6.22 -8.77
C GLY A 46 0.85 -7.46 -8.33
N PHE A 47 0.15 -7.37 -7.20
CA PHE A 47 -0.71 -8.44 -6.72
C PHE A 47 -1.97 -8.62 -7.57
N ALA A 48 -2.62 -7.53 -7.99
CA ALA A 48 -3.77 -7.57 -8.87
C ALA A 48 -3.43 -8.29 -10.18
N ILE A 49 -2.25 -8.02 -10.76
CA ILE A 49 -1.77 -8.71 -11.97
C ILE A 49 -1.58 -10.21 -11.70
N GLN A 50 -0.87 -10.60 -10.62
CA GLN A 50 -0.71 -12.02 -10.27
C GLN A 50 -2.03 -12.73 -10.00
N PHE A 51 -2.99 -12.03 -9.38
CA PHE A 51 -4.32 -12.57 -9.10
C PHE A 51 -5.14 -12.73 -10.39
N THR A 52 -5.06 -11.78 -11.33
CA THR A 52 -5.71 -11.89 -12.64
C THR A 52 -5.12 -13.03 -13.46
N ASP A 53 -3.79 -13.21 -13.46
CA ASP A 53 -3.15 -14.38 -14.09
C ASP A 53 -3.65 -15.68 -13.45
N PHE A 54 -3.63 -15.77 -12.11
CA PHE A 54 -4.10 -16.95 -11.38
C PHE A 54 -5.57 -17.30 -11.66
N ILE A 55 -6.46 -16.30 -11.76
CA ILE A 55 -7.87 -16.52 -12.12
C ILE A 55 -8.07 -16.80 -13.60
N GLY A 56 -7.30 -16.17 -14.49
CA GLY A 56 -7.38 -16.41 -15.93
C GLY A 56 -6.90 -17.81 -16.34
N GLU A 57 -6.11 -18.45 -15.48
CA GLU A 57 -5.63 -19.83 -15.63
C GLU A 57 -6.59 -20.89 -15.03
N TYR A 58 -7.70 -20.47 -14.39
CA TYR A 58 -8.79 -21.31 -13.87
C TYR A 58 -10.04 -21.29 -14.76
#